data_AF-A0A2D3D7T6-F1
#
_entry.id   AF-A0A2D3D7T6-F1
#
_cell.length_a   1.000
_cell.length_b   1.000
_cell.length_c   1.000
_cell.angle_alpha   90.00
_cell.angle_beta   90.00
_cell.angle_gamma   90.00
#
_symmetry.space_group_name_H-M   'P 1'
#
loop_
_entity.id
_entity.type
_entity.pdbx_description
1 polymer ?
#
loop_
_entity_poly.entity_id
_entity_poly.type
_entity_poly.pdbx_seq_one_letter_code
_entity_poly.pdbx_strand_id
1 'polypeptide(L)' 'MTELKNVIRLVLEDTEEAKEILRVRHRAHRLNGKDWQGVVECHVGNAGDWLAVWTREDSFAVFMRTGTHEEIFGG' A
#
# COMPACT_ATOMS: atom_id res chain seq x y z
N MET A 1 6.45 -2.93 13.87
CA MET A 1 5.28 -3.76 13.46
C MET A 1 3.93 -3.04 13.56
N THR A 2 3.73 -2.09 14.50
CA THR A 2 2.45 -1.37 14.65
C THR A 2 2.05 -0.58 13.41
N GLU A 3 3.00 0.06 12.74
CA GLU A 3 2.74 0.88 11.54
C GLU A 3 2.18 0.07 10.36
N LEU A 4 2.81 -1.07 10.01
CA LEU A 4 2.32 -1.92 8.93
C LEU A 4 0.93 -2.48 9.25
N LYS A 5 0.69 -2.89 10.51
CA LYS A 5 -0.64 -3.35 10.94
C LYS A 5 -1.70 -2.25 10.80
N ASN A 6 -1.34 -0.99 11.04
CA ASN A 6 -2.26 0.13 10.86
C ASN A 6 -2.60 0.34 9.38
N VAL A 7 -1.61 0.27 8.47
CA VAL A 7 -1.85 0.30 7.02
C VAL A 7 -2.76 -0.85 6.58
N ILE A 8 -2.48 -2.08 7.03
CA ILE A 8 -3.31 -3.25 6.72
C ILE A 8 -4.75 -3.03 7.18
N ARG A 9 -4.95 -2.51 8.40
CA ARG A 9 -6.27 -2.21 8.93
C ARG A 9 -7.02 -1.19 8.06
N LEU A 10 -6.38 -0.09 7.68
CA LEU A 10 -7.00 0.94 6.81
C LEU A 10 -7.39 0.36 5.44
N VAL A 11 -6.54 -0.49 4.86
CA VAL A 11 -6.85 -1.19 3.60
C VAL A 11 -8.07 -2.11 3.78
N LEU A 12 -8.17 -2.82 4.91
CA LEU A 12 -9.30 -3.70 5.19
C LEU A 12 -10.61 -2.93 5.48
N GLU A 13 -10.53 -1.78 6.15
CA GLU A 13 -11.69 -0.92 6.47
C GLU A 13 -12.37 -0.40 5.20
N ASP A 14 -11.60 0.02 4.18
CA ASP A 14 -12.07 0.37 2.83
C ASP A 14 -13.21 1.42 2.75
N THR A 15 -13.40 2.19 3.81
CA THR A 15 -14.27 3.36 3.79
C THR A 15 -13.58 4.51 3.05
N GLU A 16 -14.37 5.51 2.63
CA GLU A 16 -13.81 6.70 1.97
C GLU A 16 -12.83 7.45 2.89
N GLU A 17 -13.08 7.47 4.19
CA GLU A 17 -12.18 8.06 5.19
C GLU A 17 -10.86 7.27 5.28
N ALA A 18 -10.92 5.94 5.28
CA ALA A 18 -9.72 5.10 5.31
C ALA A 18 -8.87 5.29 4.04
N LYS A 19 -9.52 5.37 2.86
CA LYS A 19 -8.86 5.67 1.58
C LYS A 19 -8.21 7.05 1.58
N GLU A 20 -8.88 8.07 2.14
CA GLU A 20 -8.33 9.41 2.25
C GLU A 20 -7.12 9.45 3.19
N ILE A 21 -7.17 8.73 4.32
CA ILE A 21 -6.02 8.59 5.22
C ILE A 21 -4.84 7.92 4.50
N LEU A 22 -5.08 6.83 3.77
CA LEU A 22 -4.05 6.15 2.97
C LEU A 22 -3.44 7.11 1.94
N ARG A 23 -4.28 7.84 1.21
CA ARG A 23 -3.83 8.80 0.17
C ARG A 23 -3.02 9.96 0.76
N VAL A 24 -3.51 10.60 1.81
CA VAL A 24 -2.89 11.83 2.34
C VAL A 24 -1.73 11.53 3.29
N ARG A 25 -1.88 10.55 4.19
CA ARG A 25 -0.88 10.26 5.23
C ARG A 25 0.13 9.20 4.83
N HIS A 26 -0.26 8.25 3.98
CA HIS A 26 0.64 7.19 3.52
C HIS A 26 1.06 7.36 2.07
N ARG A 27 0.57 8.41 1.39
CA ARG A 27 0.84 8.71 -0.02
C ARG A 27 0.46 7.54 -0.93
N ALA A 28 -0.61 6.83 -0.56
CA ALA A 28 -1.07 5.68 -1.32
C ALA A 28 -1.46 6.08 -2.73
N HIS A 29 -0.92 5.37 -3.72
CA HIS A 29 -1.21 5.60 -5.13
C HIS A 29 -1.09 4.31 -5.94
N ARG A 30 -1.77 4.28 -7.09
CA ARG A 30 -1.67 3.15 -8.01
C ARG A 30 -0.30 3.17 -8.68
N LEU A 31 0.31 2.00 -8.78
CA LEU A 31 1.53 1.81 -9.54
C LEU A 31 1.23 1.91 -11.05
N ASN A 32 2.24 2.39 -11.78
CA ASN A 32 2.19 2.52 -13.23
C ASN A 32 2.90 1.33 -13.89
N GLY A 33 2.51 1.03 -15.14
CA GLY A 33 3.12 -0.03 -15.94
C GLY A 33 2.19 -1.23 -16.14
N LYS A 34 2.50 -2.03 -17.17
CA LYS A 34 1.65 -3.15 -17.59
C LYS A 34 1.55 -4.23 -16.52
N ASP A 35 2.64 -4.50 -15.81
CA ASP A 35 2.73 -5.56 -14.80
C ASP A 35 2.16 -5.15 -13.44
N TRP A 36 1.79 -3.88 -13.28
CA TRP A 36 1.30 -3.30 -12.02
C TRP A 36 -0.16 -2.82 -12.09
N GLN A 37 -0.90 -3.24 -13.12
CA GLN A 37 -2.30 -2.85 -13.26
C GLN A 37 -3.11 -3.23 -12.03
N GLY A 38 -3.81 -2.25 -11.47
CA GLY A 38 -4.63 -2.43 -10.26
C GLY A 38 -3.86 -2.43 -8.94
N VAL A 39 -2.52 -2.51 -8.98
CA VAL A 39 -1.67 -2.56 -7.79
C VAL A 39 -1.52 -1.16 -7.19
N VAL A 40 -1.56 -1.09 -5.86
CA VAL A 40 -1.39 0.12 -5.06
C VAL A 40 -0.17 -0.05 -4.16
N GLU A 41 0.57 1.03 -3.98
CA GLU A 41 1.69 1.11 -3.06
C GLU A 41 1.53 2.31 -2.12
N CYS A 42 2.09 2.23 -0.92
CA CYS A 42 2.16 3.37 0.01
C CYS A 42 3.33 3.24 0.98
N HIS A 43 3.73 4.37 1.59
CA HIS A 43 4.72 4.39 2.66
C HIS A 43 4.15 3.96 4.02
N VAL A 44 4.81 3.01 4.66
CA VAL A 44 4.51 2.54 6.01
C VAL A 44 5.10 3.52 7.03
N GLY A 45 4.30 3.93 8.01
CA GLY A 45 4.75 4.83 9.08
C GLY A 45 5.06 6.26 8.65
N ASN A 46 4.67 6.65 7.43
CA ASN A 46 4.82 8.01 6.88
C ASN A 46 6.28 8.54 6.90
N ALA A 47 7.27 7.63 6.92
CA ALA A 47 8.68 8.00 6.97
C ALA A 47 9.56 6.94 6.28
N GLY A 48 10.43 7.42 5.39
CA GLY A 48 11.53 6.64 4.84
C GLY A 48 11.15 5.68 3.72
N ASP A 49 12.00 4.67 3.58
CA ASP A 49 12.07 3.74 2.46
C ASP A 49 11.38 2.40 2.81
N TRP A 50 10.17 2.44 3.36
CA TRP A 50 9.42 1.21 3.66
C TRP A 50 8.03 1.27 3.06
N LEU A 51 7.76 0.38 2.12
CA LEU A 51 6.52 0.32 1.36
C LEU A 51 5.69 -0.91 1.72
N ALA A 52 4.38 -0.77 1.52
CA ALA A 52 3.45 -1.89 1.43
C ALA A 52 2.80 -1.87 0.05
N VAL A 53 2.73 -3.03 -0.60
CA VAL A 53 2.20 -3.20 -1.96
C VAL A 53 1.08 -4.22 -1.94
N TRP A 54 -0.07 -3.85 -2.48
CA TRP A 54 -1.25 -4.72 -2.51
C TRP A 54 -2.07 -4.52 -3.78
N THR A 55 -2.85 -5.54 -4.11
CA THR A 55 -4.00 -5.42 -5.01
C THR A 55 -5.29 -5.62 -4.20
N ARG A 56 -6.40 -5.09 -4.70
CA ARG A 56 -7.71 -5.26 -4.12
C ARG A 56 -8.69 -5.74 -5.19
N GLU A 57 -9.40 -6.80 -4.84
CA GLU A 57 -10.59 -7.29 -5.53
C GLU A 57 -11.79 -7.08 -4.61
N ASP A 58 -13.00 -7.13 -5.16
CA ASP A 58 -14.26 -6.72 -4.52
C ASP A 58 -14.32 -6.95 -2.99
N SER A 59 -14.04 -8.17 -2.52
CA SER A 59 -14.17 -8.55 -1.11
C SER A 59 -12.85 -8.85 -0.38
N PHE A 60 -11.70 -8.73 -1.04
CA PHE A 60 -10.42 -9.08 -0.42
C PHE A 60 -9.25 -8.25 -0.95
N ALA A 61 -8.25 -8.03 -0.08
CA ALA A 61 -6.98 -7.43 -0.44
C ALA A 61 -5.87 -8.48 -0.36
N VAL A 62 -4.99 -8.50 -1.36
CA VAL A 62 -3.80 -9.36 -1.40
C VAL A 62 -2.57 -8.48 -1.21
N PHE A 63 -1.91 -8.63 -0.07
CA PHE A 63 -0.62 -8.00 0.19
C PHE A 63 0.48 -8.83 -0.44
N MET A 64 1.15 -8.26 -1.43
CA MET A 64 2.10 -8.97 -2.28
C MET A 64 3.53 -8.84 -1.76
N ARG A 65 3.92 -7.62 -1.38
CA ARG A 65 5.28 -7.28 -0.95
C ARG A 65 5.28 -6.19 0.10
N THR A 66 6.31 -6.20 0.93
CA THR A 66 6.67 -5.08 1.80
C THR A 66 8.19 -5.08 1.98
N GLY A 67 8.79 -3.90 2.01
CA GLY A 67 10.24 -3.74 1.95
C GLY A 67 10.63 -2.35 1.46
N THR A 68 11.90 -2.19 1.11
CA THR A 68 12.42 -0.95 0.51
C THR A 68 12.04 -0.81 -0.96
N HIS A 69 12.22 0.38 -1.53
CA HIS A 69 12.06 0.58 -2.97
C HIS A 69 12.97 -0.34 -3.77
N GLU A 70 14.22 -0.56 -3.31
CA GLU A 70 15.17 -1.45 -3.97
C GLU A 70 14.71 -2.91 -3.88
N GLU A 71 14.27 -3.39 -2.72
CA GLU A 71 13.79 -4.77 -2.57
C GLU A 71 12.53 -5.07 -3.41
N ILE A 72 11.72 -4.04 -3.67
CA ILE A 72 10.44 -4.19 -4.38
C ILE A 72 10.61 -3.95 -5.89
N PHE A 73 11.37 -2.92 -6.29
CA PHE A 73 11.46 -2.43 -7.66
C PHE A 73 12.87 -2.49 -8.26
N GLY A 74 13.91 -2.72 -7.45
CA GLY A 74 15.26 -3.01 -7.92
C GLY A 74 15.29 -4.39 -8.54
N GLY A 75 15.48 -4.45 -9.85
CA GLY A 75 15.63 -5.69 -10.61
C GLY A 75 16.95 -6.40 -10.37
#